data_AF-A0A5C6U181-F1
#
_entry.id   AF-A0A5C6U181-F1
#
_cell.length_a   1.000
_cell.length_b   1.000
_cell.length_c   1.000
_cell.angle_alpha   90.00
_cell.angle_beta   90.00
_cell.angle_gamma   90.00
#
_symmetry.space_group_name_H-M   'P 1'
#
loop_
_entity.id
_entity.type
_entity.pdbx_description
1 polymer ?
#
loop_
_entity_poly.entity_id
_entity_poly.type
_entity_poly.pdbx_seq_one_letter_code
_entity_poly.pdbx_strand_id
1 'polypeptide(L)'
;MLKRVVDVVASAAGLLVLAPLFLLIALAIKLESPGPVFFRQERVGRFGRPFRIFKFRTMTVAPPTGGVPLTVAGDRRITRVGALLRRTKLDELAQLIDVLRGTMSLVGPRPEVPRYVAHYPPEWRERLLSVRPGITDFASVRYRDENDLLAAASDPEREYIDVILPTKLRYALHYVERPSLTNDLRVLGLTLRTVFVPTLPSPTRILGMNDRKLWLWLDQAMSALHPRNRAIAMLVDALVILAGWHLMYLFRLGFERWQPGRPPYDDAVSAGVVLCYLLFLAITGVPRGPWRFFGFDDFKRIALACLLAGTISAVAVLMAQLVGVARAVLLLHPFFCILMLSLVRMAYRMVWEQARSVAGGVEGEPRRAIVLGAGEAARRLLGAIHRRDGWTVLALLDDDAAKQGLRIGGVTVQGTIADVVLPHLLAGATHIIVAMPGASAERREQVIELARQTGLTVMSVPSRLELHDAPQALPT
;
A
#
# COMPACT_ATOMS: atom_id res chain seq x y z
N MET A 1 0.77 -6.58 -11.62
CA MET A 1 -0.18 -5.54 -12.07
C MET A 1 -0.59 -4.58 -10.96
N LEU A 2 -0.83 -5.04 -9.73
CA LEU A 2 -1.23 -4.20 -8.59
C LEU A 2 -0.34 -2.96 -8.37
N LYS A 3 0.99 -3.12 -8.31
CA LYS A 3 1.95 -1.99 -8.16
C LYS A 3 1.74 -0.88 -9.20
N ARG A 4 1.39 -1.25 -10.44
CA ARG A 4 1.16 -0.27 -11.51
C ARG A 4 -0.12 0.53 -11.29
N VAL A 5 -1.19 -0.12 -10.80
CA VAL A 5 -2.44 0.56 -10.46
C VAL A 5 -2.17 1.56 -9.32
N VAL A 6 -1.44 1.15 -8.29
CA VAL A 6 -1.04 2.02 -7.17
C VAL A 6 -0.24 3.21 -7.68
N ASP A 7 0.78 2.98 -8.50
CA ASP A 7 1.60 4.05 -9.10
C ASP A 7 0.74 5.06 -9.87
N VAL A 8 -0.18 4.60 -10.72
CA VAL A 8 -1.05 5.47 -11.53
C VAL A 8 -2.00 6.26 -10.64
N VAL A 9 -2.68 5.60 -9.71
CA VAL A 9 -3.67 6.25 -8.84
C VAL A 9 -3.01 7.28 -7.93
N ALA A 10 -1.91 6.91 -7.27
CA ALA A 10 -1.21 7.81 -6.35
C ALA A 10 -0.47 8.93 -7.10
N SER A 11 0.10 8.70 -8.28
CA SER A 11 0.68 9.78 -9.10
C SER A 11 -0.38 10.72 -9.66
N ALA A 12 -1.52 10.22 -10.12
CA ALA A 12 -2.63 11.07 -10.58
C ALA A 12 -3.19 11.93 -9.44
N ALA A 13 -3.44 11.33 -8.26
CA ALA A 13 -3.88 12.06 -7.08
C ALA A 13 -2.83 13.09 -6.63
N GLY A 14 -1.55 12.71 -6.59
CA GLY A 14 -0.45 13.61 -6.25
C GLY A 14 -0.32 14.78 -7.22
N LEU A 15 -0.42 14.53 -8.53
CA LEU A 15 -0.41 15.57 -9.56
C LEU A 15 -1.58 16.53 -9.41
N LEU A 16 -2.79 16.03 -9.13
CA LEU A 16 -3.98 16.86 -8.92
C LEU A 16 -3.83 17.72 -7.67
N VAL A 17 -3.46 17.13 -6.53
CA VAL A 17 -3.28 17.83 -5.25
C VAL A 17 -2.15 18.85 -5.30
N LEU A 18 -1.05 18.53 -5.97
CA LEU A 18 0.13 19.41 -6.06
C LEU A 18 0.09 20.37 -7.25
N ALA A 19 -0.93 20.32 -8.11
CA ALA A 19 -1.03 21.19 -9.27
C ALA A 19 -0.88 22.70 -8.94
N PRO A 20 -1.51 23.25 -7.87
CA PRO A 20 -1.33 24.64 -7.50
C PRO A 20 0.12 24.96 -7.13
N LEU A 21 0.77 24.08 -6.36
CA LEU A 21 2.17 24.23 -5.99
C LEU A 21 3.09 24.17 -7.23
N PHE A 22 2.83 23.25 -8.17
CA PHE A 22 3.59 23.14 -9.41
C PHE A 22 3.48 24.39 -10.27
N LEU A 23 2.32 25.03 -10.30
CA LEU A 23 2.13 26.32 -10.99
C LEU A 23 2.96 27.44 -10.34
N LEU A 24 2.96 27.53 -9.01
CA LEU A 24 3.78 28.50 -8.28
C LEU A 24 5.27 28.29 -8.51
N ILE A 25 5.74 27.04 -8.46
CA ILE A 25 7.13 26.69 -8.76
C ILE A 25 7.47 27.06 -10.20
N ALA A 26 6.60 26.75 -11.17
CA ALA A 26 6.80 27.08 -12.56
C ALA A 26 6.93 28.59 -12.80
N LEU A 27 6.08 29.38 -12.13
CA LEU A 27 6.12 30.84 -12.19
C LEU A 27 7.42 31.38 -11.56
N ALA A 28 7.80 30.91 -10.37
CA ALA A 28 9.03 31.32 -9.70
C ALA A 28 10.28 31.04 -10.56
N ILE A 29 10.34 29.88 -11.22
CA ILE A 29 11.44 29.51 -12.14
C ILE A 29 11.49 30.43 -13.36
N LYS A 30 10.33 30.82 -13.90
CA LYS A 30 10.21 31.69 -15.08
C LYS A 30 10.53 33.14 -14.78
N LEU A 31 10.16 33.63 -13.60
CA LEU A 31 10.46 34.98 -13.14
C LEU A 31 11.95 35.15 -12.81
N GLU A 32 12.62 34.10 -12.33
CA GLU A 32 14.04 34.21 -11.97
C GLU A 32 15.00 34.09 -13.16
N SER A 33 14.71 33.28 -14.18
CA SER A 33 15.60 33.13 -15.34
C SER A 33 14.88 32.71 -16.64
N PRO A 34 15.38 33.13 -17.82
CA PRO A 34 14.80 32.74 -19.11
C PRO A 34 15.01 31.25 -19.41
N GLY A 35 14.09 30.62 -20.15
CA GLY A 35 14.15 29.21 -20.58
C GLY A 35 13.00 28.32 -20.06
N PRO A 36 13.07 26.99 -20.21
CA PRO A 36 11.96 26.08 -19.87
C PRO A 36 11.78 25.88 -18.36
N VAL A 37 10.55 25.57 -17.93
CA VAL A 37 10.24 25.23 -16.52
C VAL A 37 10.88 23.91 -16.11
N PHE A 38 10.85 22.92 -17.00
CA PHE A 38 11.38 21.59 -16.73
C PHE A 38 12.80 21.44 -17.26
N PHE A 39 13.65 20.84 -16.43
CA PHE A 39 14.90 20.24 -16.84
C PHE A 39 14.64 18.81 -17.31
N ARG A 40 15.27 18.43 -18.44
CA ARG A 40 15.06 17.16 -19.13
C ARG A 40 16.43 16.53 -19.41
N GLN A 41 16.79 15.50 -18.64
CA GLN A 41 18.03 14.75 -18.85
C GLN A 41 17.72 13.32 -19.25
N GLU A 42 18.52 12.75 -20.14
CA GLU A 42 18.39 11.35 -20.51
C GLU A 42 18.78 10.44 -19.34
N ARG A 43 18.01 9.38 -19.18
CA ARG A 43 18.13 8.37 -18.15
C ARG A 43 17.81 7.00 -18.72
N VAL A 44 18.40 5.97 -18.14
CA VAL A 44 18.11 4.59 -18.50
C VAL A 44 16.94 4.08 -17.66
N GLY A 45 15.89 3.64 -18.34
CA GLY A 45 14.70 3.06 -17.75
C GLY A 45 14.68 1.54 -17.80
N ARG A 46 13.48 0.99 -17.64
CA ARG A 46 13.25 -0.46 -17.67
C ARG A 46 13.74 -1.07 -18.99
N PHE A 47 14.43 -2.21 -18.89
CA PHE A 47 15.04 -2.95 -19.99
C PHE A 47 16.04 -2.11 -20.80
N GLY A 48 16.73 -1.18 -20.15
CA GLY A 48 17.70 -0.33 -20.82
C GLY A 48 17.11 0.77 -21.69
N ARG A 49 15.78 0.93 -21.73
CA ARG A 49 15.12 1.91 -22.60
C ARG A 49 15.39 3.33 -22.12
N PRO A 50 15.98 4.22 -22.94
CA PRO A 50 16.23 5.59 -22.53
C PRO A 50 14.92 6.38 -22.43
N PHE A 51 14.86 7.29 -21.47
CA PHE A 51 13.78 8.27 -21.35
C PHE A 51 14.32 9.60 -20.82
N ARG A 52 13.58 10.68 -21.05
CA ARG A 52 13.91 12.00 -20.50
C ARG A 52 13.10 12.23 -19.23
N ILE A 53 13.78 12.40 -18.10
CA ILE A 53 13.15 12.58 -16.78
C ILE A 53 12.58 13.99 -16.60
N PHE A 54 11.46 14.13 -15.90
CA PHE A 54 10.89 15.42 -15.48
C PHE A 54 11.52 15.85 -14.15
N LYS A 55 12.21 16.97 -14.16
CA LYS A 55 12.57 17.71 -12.95
C LYS A 55 12.24 19.18 -13.14
N PHE A 56 11.92 19.91 -12.08
CA PHE A 56 11.91 21.36 -12.18
C PHE A 56 13.33 21.87 -12.39
N ARG A 57 13.46 22.89 -13.23
CA ARG A 57 14.74 23.50 -13.51
C ARG A 57 15.25 24.24 -12.28
N THR A 58 16.44 23.89 -11.84
CA THR A 58 17.11 24.50 -10.68
C THR A 58 18.40 25.23 -11.05
N MET A 59 18.76 25.27 -12.33
CA MET A 59 19.96 25.91 -12.85
C MET A 59 19.64 26.81 -14.03
N THR A 60 20.41 27.88 -14.23
CA THR A 60 20.34 28.74 -15.41
C THR A 60 20.71 27.96 -16.66
N VAL A 61 20.04 28.24 -17.78
CA VAL A 61 20.45 27.73 -19.09
C VAL A 61 21.59 28.62 -19.61
N ALA A 62 22.79 28.43 -19.07
CA ALA A 62 23.98 29.10 -19.58
C ALA A 62 24.43 28.46 -20.90
N PRO A 63 25.01 29.23 -21.85
CA PRO A 63 25.66 28.65 -23.03
C PRO A 63 26.78 27.68 -22.58
N PRO A 64 27.04 26.60 -23.33
CA PRO A 64 27.87 25.49 -22.88
C PRO A 64 29.35 25.90 -22.82
N THR A 65 29.79 26.41 -21.68
CA THR A 65 31.22 26.54 -21.35
C THR A 65 31.62 25.41 -20.41
N GLY A 66 31.99 24.26 -20.99
CA GLY A 66 32.95 23.28 -20.43
C GLY A 66 32.72 22.71 -19.02
N GLY A 67 31.52 22.78 -18.45
CA GLY A 67 31.26 22.37 -17.06
C GLY A 67 31.06 20.86 -16.88
N VAL A 68 31.60 20.32 -15.78
CA VAL A 68 31.41 18.93 -15.33
C VAL A 68 29.91 18.60 -15.25
N PRO A 69 29.46 17.46 -15.80
CA PRO A 69 28.05 17.03 -15.75
C PRO A 69 27.54 16.67 -14.34
N LEU A 70 28.43 16.43 -13.38
CA LEU A 70 28.10 16.22 -11.98
C LEU A 70 27.93 17.58 -11.27
N THR A 71 26.78 17.81 -10.64
CA THR A 71 26.55 19.06 -9.91
C THR A 71 27.03 18.94 -8.47
N VAL A 72 28.07 19.68 -8.11
CA VAL A 72 28.57 19.81 -6.74
C VAL A 72 27.86 20.96 -6.00
N ALA A 73 27.87 20.90 -4.66
CA ALA A 73 27.37 21.99 -3.82
C ALA A 73 28.11 23.31 -4.14
N GLY A 74 27.35 24.40 -4.33
CA GLY A 74 27.92 25.72 -4.64
C GLY A 74 28.11 26.03 -6.14
N ASP A 75 27.61 25.20 -7.06
CA ASP A 75 27.65 25.49 -8.51
C ASP A 75 26.95 26.83 -8.82
N ARG A 76 27.72 27.76 -9.42
CA ARG A 76 27.29 29.13 -9.77
C ARG A 76 26.07 29.17 -10.71
N ARG A 77 25.77 28.07 -11.41
CA ARG A 77 24.60 27.95 -12.29
C ARG A 77 23.31 27.72 -11.50
N ILE A 78 23.36 27.34 -10.23
CA ILE A 78 22.17 27.09 -9.40
C ILE A 78 21.51 28.43 -9.07
N THR A 79 20.22 28.58 -9.38
CA THR A 79 19.46 29.80 -9.07
C THR A 79 19.02 29.84 -7.60
N ARG A 80 18.52 30.97 -7.08
CA ARG A 80 18.07 31.04 -5.67
C ARG A 80 16.82 30.18 -5.45
N VAL A 81 15.86 30.23 -6.38
CA VAL A 81 14.71 29.31 -6.38
C VAL A 81 15.20 27.88 -6.53
N GLY A 82 16.18 27.64 -7.42
CA GLY A 82 16.78 26.33 -7.64
C GLY A 82 17.44 25.74 -6.38
N ALA A 83 18.13 26.55 -5.59
CA ALA A 83 18.73 26.15 -4.33
C ALA A 83 17.67 25.73 -3.31
N LEU A 84 16.57 26.48 -3.19
CA LEU A 84 15.45 26.12 -2.33
C LEU A 84 14.80 24.80 -2.77
N LEU A 85 14.53 24.66 -4.07
CA LEU A 85 13.91 23.44 -4.63
C LEU A 85 14.77 22.20 -4.39
N ARG A 86 16.10 22.31 -4.53
CA ARG A 86 17.05 21.21 -4.25
C ARG A 86 17.12 20.84 -2.77
N ARG A 87 17.16 21.84 -1.88
CA ARG A 87 17.19 21.63 -0.43
C ARG A 87 15.93 20.90 0.06
N THR A 88 14.79 21.27 -0.51
CA THR A 88 13.48 20.69 -0.17
C THR A 88 13.11 19.46 -1.01
N LYS A 89 13.93 19.11 -2.02
CA LYS A 89 13.68 18.06 -3.04
C LYS A 89 12.36 18.26 -3.82
N LEU A 90 11.79 19.47 -3.79
CA LEU A 90 10.58 19.81 -4.54
C LEU A 90 10.84 19.75 -6.06
N ASP A 91 12.09 19.88 -6.50
CA ASP A 91 12.46 19.76 -7.91
C ASP A 91 12.16 18.37 -8.50
N GLU A 92 12.12 17.34 -7.65
CA GLU A 92 11.91 15.95 -8.05
C GLU A 92 10.43 15.55 -8.11
N LEU A 93 9.53 16.36 -7.55
CA LEU A 93 8.09 16.04 -7.54
C LEU A 93 7.47 16.00 -8.95
N ALA A 94 8.06 16.69 -9.93
CA ALA A 94 7.63 16.63 -11.32
C ALA A 94 7.76 15.21 -11.93
N GLN A 95 8.57 14.32 -11.33
CA GLN A 95 8.70 12.92 -11.75
C GLN A 95 7.40 12.12 -11.56
N LEU A 96 6.42 12.62 -10.80
CA LEU A 96 5.08 12.03 -10.76
C LEU A 96 4.46 11.94 -12.16
N ILE A 97 4.83 12.83 -13.09
CA ILE A 97 4.45 12.75 -14.51
C ILE A 97 5.04 11.50 -15.18
N ASP A 98 6.31 11.19 -14.92
CA ASP A 98 6.97 9.98 -15.44
C ASP A 98 6.36 8.70 -14.86
N VAL A 99 5.97 8.74 -13.58
CA VAL A 99 5.22 7.66 -12.95
C VAL A 99 3.87 7.48 -13.64
N LEU A 100 3.10 8.55 -13.85
CA LEU A 100 1.81 8.46 -14.53
C LEU A 100 1.97 7.90 -15.96
N ARG A 101 2.98 8.36 -16.71
CA ARG A 101 3.31 7.86 -18.08
C ARG A 101 3.82 6.41 -18.11
N GLY A 102 4.29 5.89 -16.98
CA GLY A 102 4.75 4.51 -16.84
C GLY A 102 6.19 4.25 -17.25
N THR A 103 6.98 5.32 -17.43
CA THR A 103 8.45 5.25 -17.54
C THR A 103 9.09 5.00 -16.17
N MET A 104 8.47 5.52 -15.11
CA MET A 104 8.90 5.34 -13.71
C MET A 104 7.83 4.68 -12.84
N SER A 105 8.20 4.35 -11.60
CA SER A 105 7.35 3.92 -10.48
C SER A 105 7.54 4.89 -9.30
N LEU A 106 6.65 4.90 -8.30
CA LEU A 106 6.88 5.69 -7.09
C LEU A 106 8.12 5.20 -6.34
N VAL A 107 8.28 3.88 -6.26
CA VAL A 107 9.40 3.21 -5.58
C VAL A 107 10.08 2.24 -6.53
N GLY A 108 11.39 2.32 -6.61
CA GLY A 108 12.24 1.48 -7.45
C GLY A 108 13.63 2.08 -7.60
N PRO A 109 14.63 1.31 -8.09
CA PRO A 109 16.00 1.79 -8.27
C PRO A 109 16.03 3.13 -9.00
N ARG A 110 16.79 4.09 -8.47
CA ARG A 110 16.87 5.42 -9.07
C ARG A 110 17.42 5.32 -10.51
N PRO A 111 16.81 6.03 -11.48
CA PRO A 111 17.29 5.98 -12.86
C PRO A 111 18.63 6.72 -12.98
N GLU A 112 19.62 6.07 -13.57
CA GLU A 112 20.96 6.64 -13.78
C GLU A 112 21.19 7.09 -15.23
N VAL A 113 22.19 7.96 -15.41
CA VAL A 113 22.62 8.39 -16.76
C VAL A 113 23.28 7.22 -17.51
N PRO A 114 23.14 7.14 -18.85
CA PRO A 114 23.69 6.04 -19.64
C PRO A 114 25.18 5.74 -19.36
N ARG A 115 26.00 6.78 -19.21
CA ARG A 115 27.44 6.63 -18.90
C ARG A 115 27.72 5.90 -17.57
N TYR A 116 26.91 6.12 -16.53
CA TYR A 116 27.09 5.41 -15.26
C TYR A 116 26.53 3.98 -15.32
N VAL A 117 25.48 3.77 -16.11
CA VAL A 117 24.96 2.42 -16.38
C VAL A 117 26.00 1.55 -17.10
N ALA A 118 26.87 2.15 -17.91
CA ALA A 118 27.99 1.44 -18.55
C ALA A 118 28.98 0.83 -17.54
N HIS A 119 29.06 1.37 -16.32
CA HIS A 119 29.89 0.84 -15.23
C HIS A 119 29.18 -0.24 -14.39
N TYR A 120 27.91 -0.56 -14.66
CA TYR A 120 27.22 -1.59 -13.88
C TYR A 120 27.85 -2.97 -14.13
N PRO A 121 28.05 -3.79 -13.08
CA PRO A 121 28.47 -5.18 -13.26
C PRO A 121 27.52 -5.92 -14.20
N PRO A 122 28.00 -6.65 -15.23
CA PRO A 122 27.16 -7.35 -16.19
C PRO A 122 26.13 -8.28 -15.53
N GLU A 123 26.54 -8.98 -14.48
CA GLU A 123 25.71 -9.87 -13.64
C GLU A 123 24.52 -9.19 -12.96
N TRP A 124 24.61 -7.89 -12.66
CA TRP A 124 23.55 -7.15 -11.97
C TRP A 124 22.72 -6.31 -12.92
N ARG A 125 23.30 -5.90 -14.06
CA ARG A 125 22.72 -4.92 -14.98
C ARG A 125 21.32 -5.31 -15.45
N GLU A 126 21.14 -6.53 -15.94
CA GLU A 126 19.84 -6.99 -16.43
C GLU A 126 18.78 -7.03 -15.33
N ARG A 127 19.17 -7.52 -14.15
CA ARG A 127 18.29 -7.61 -12.97
C ARG A 127 17.87 -6.21 -12.51
N LEU A 128 18.82 -5.30 -12.34
CA LEU A 128 18.58 -3.91 -11.92
C LEU A 128 17.67 -3.16 -12.91
N LEU A 129 17.86 -3.38 -14.21
CA LEU A 129 17.05 -2.75 -15.26
C LEU A 129 15.73 -3.51 -15.54
N SER A 130 15.47 -4.65 -14.90
CA SER A 130 14.24 -5.44 -15.13
C SER A 130 12.96 -4.77 -14.61
N VAL A 131 13.10 -3.85 -13.65
CA VAL A 131 12.01 -3.11 -13.01
C VAL A 131 11.95 -1.66 -13.51
N ARG A 132 10.80 -1.00 -13.30
CA ARG A 132 10.72 0.45 -13.57
C ARG A 132 11.56 1.18 -12.52
N PRO A 133 12.36 2.18 -12.93
CA PRO A 133 13.06 3.02 -11.98
C PRO A 133 12.07 3.81 -11.11
N GLY A 134 12.48 4.16 -9.90
CA GLY A 134 11.65 4.86 -8.91
C GLY A 134 11.99 6.33 -8.75
N ILE A 135 11.05 7.10 -8.20
CA ILE A 135 11.33 8.45 -7.67
C ILE A 135 12.24 8.32 -6.43
N THR A 136 11.97 7.32 -5.59
CA THR A 136 12.74 7.03 -4.38
C THR A 136 13.11 5.54 -4.28
N ASP A 137 14.21 5.26 -3.59
CA ASP A 137 14.73 3.95 -3.21
C ASP A 137 15.55 4.04 -1.92
N PHE A 138 15.99 2.89 -1.40
CA PHE A 138 16.87 2.82 -0.23
C PHE A 138 18.18 3.60 -0.43
N ALA A 139 18.71 3.60 -1.65
CA ALA A 139 19.90 4.38 -2.00
C ALA A 139 19.64 5.89 -1.89
N SER A 140 18.52 6.39 -2.39
CA SER A 140 18.12 7.81 -2.34
C SER A 140 17.95 8.30 -0.91
N VAL A 141 17.45 7.44 -0.02
CA VAL A 141 17.36 7.72 1.42
C VAL A 141 18.76 7.82 2.05
N ARG A 142 19.65 6.86 1.76
CA ARG A 142 21.00 6.81 2.34
C ARG A 142 21.93 7.90 1.81
N TYR A 143 21.78 8.26 0.54
CA TYR A 143 22.59 9.21 -0.21
C TYR A 143 21.84 10.51 -0.47
N ARG A 144 20.99 10.94 0.49
CA ARG A 144 20.26 12.21 0.39
C ARG A 144 21.19 13.41 0.17
N ASP A 145 22.31 13.41 0.90
CA ASP A 145 23.34 14.45 0.94
C ASP A 145 24.54 14.11 0.03
N GLU A 146 24.30 13.30 -1.01
CA GLU A 146 25.32 12.91 -2.00
C GLU A 146 26.10 14.09 -2.56
N ASN A 147 25.43 15.21 -2.86
CA ASN A 147 26.08 16.38 -3.43
C ASN A 147 27.13 16.98 -2.48
N ASP A 148 26.91 16.90 -1.17
CA ASP A 148 27.83 17.42 -0.17
C ASP A 148 29.01 16.46 0.02
N LEU A 149 28.76 15.15 -0.01
CA LEU A 149 29.81 14.12 -0.01
C LEU A 149 30.73 14.26 -1.23
N LEU A 150 30.15 14.46 -2.42
CA LEU A 150 30.90 14.65 -3.65
C LEU A 150 31.64 15.98 -3.71
N ALA A 151 31.12 17.03 -3.06
CA ALA A 151 31.80 18.32 -2.98
C ALA A 151 33.06 18.26 -2.09
N ALA A 152 33.14 17.32 -1.15
CA ALA A 152 34.32 17.10 -0.31
C ALA A 152 35.40 16.23 -0.98
N ALA A 153 35.08 15.56 -2.09
CA ALA A 153 36.01 14.66 -2.79
C ALA A 153 36.96 15.45 -3.72
N SER A 154 38.20 14.99 -3.83
CA SER A 154 39.20 15.56 -4.75
C SER A 154 38.87 15.30 -6.22
N ASP A 155 38.32 14.12 -6.53
CA ASP A 155 37.75 13.76 -7.84
C ASP A 155 36.31 13.25 -7.64
N PRO A 156 35.30 14.12 -7.81
CA PRO A 156 33.91 13.76 -7.60
C PRO A 156 33.40 12.68 -8.55
N GLU A 157 33.91 12.60 -9.78
CA GLU A 157 33.43 11.60 -10.75
C GLU A 157 33.98 10.22 -10.40
N ARG A 158 35.26 10.14 -10.05
CA ARG A 158 35.88 8.89 -9.60
C ARG A 158 35.31 8.40 -8.27
N GLU A 159 35.13 9.29 -7.29
CA GLU A 159 34.49 8.95 -6.00
C GLU A 159 33.08 8.38 -6.22
N TYR A 160 32.32 8.99 -7.14
CA TYR A 160 31.00 8.49 -7.48
C TYR A 160 31.06 7.06 -8.07
N ILE A 161 31.95 6.81 -9.03
CA ILE A 161 32.04 5.51 -9.73
C ILE A 161 32.62 4.41 -8.82
N ASP A 162 33.67 4.71 -8.07
CA ASP A 162 34.44 3.71 -7.33
C ASP A 162 33.84 3.42 -5.95
N VAL A 163 33.16 4.38 -5.32
CA VAL A 163 32.70 4.27 -3.92
C VAL A 163 31.17 4.30 -3.80
N ILE A 164 30.53 5.32 -4.38
CA ILE A 164 29.09 5.56 -4.16
C ILE A 164 28.25 4.59 -4.99
N LEU A 165 28.54 4.49 -6.29
CA LEU A 165 27.77 3.71 -7.25
C LEU A 165 27.67 2.23 -6.82
N PRO A 166 28.75 1.51 -6.48
CA PRO A 166 28.65 0.11 -6.07
C PRO A 166 27.73 -0.10 -4.87
N THR A 167 27.78 0.83 -3.90
CA THR A 167 26.91 0.77 -2.72
C THR A 167 25.46 1.06 -3.06
N LYS A 168 25.17 2.04 -3.94
CA LYS A 168 23.82 2.28 -4.47
C LYS A 168 23.28 1.05 -5.18
N LEU A 169 24.10 0.38 -5.99
CA LEU A 169 23.70 -0.83 -6.71
C LEU A 169 23.33 -1.96 -5.76
N ARG A 170 24.05 -2.14 -4.64
CA ARG A 170 23.69 -3.14 -3.61
C ARG A 170 22.30 -2.88 -3.00
N TYR A 171 21.98 -1.63 -2.70
CA TYR A 171 20.64 -1.26 -2.21
C TYR A 171 19.55 -1.50 -3.25
N ALA A 172 19.83 -1.16 -4.51
CA ALA A 172 18.92 -1.42 -5.62
C ALA A 172 18.70 -2.93 -5.84
N LEU A 173 19.76 -3.73 -5.75
CA LEU A 173 19.68 -5.19 -5.91
C LEU A 173 18.85 -5.82 -4.79
N HIS A 174 19.06 -5.39 -3.54
CA HIS A 174 18.25 -5.82 -2.40
C HIS A 174 16.75 -5.56 -2.58
N TYR A 175 16.39 -4.41 -3.16
CA TYR A 175 15.01 -4.09 -3.49
C TYR A 175 14.46 -4.97 -4.62
N VAL A 176 15.22 -5.14 -5.71
CA VAL A 176 14.83 -5.93 -6.88
C VAL A 176 14.68 -7.41 -6.54
N GLU A 177 15.48 -7.94 -5.62
CA GLU A 177 15.43 -9.33 -5.15
C GLU A 177 14.21 -9.65 -4.30
N ARG A 178 13.62 -8.63 -3.67
CA ARG A 178 12.50 -8.79 -2.72
C ARG A 178 11.38 -7.82 -3.05
N PRO A 179 10.79 -7.88 -4.25
CA PRO A 179 9.74 -6.95 -4.63
C PRO A 179 8.50 -7.24 -3.78
N SER A 180 8.15 -6.29 -2.90
CA SER A 180 6.98 -6.41 -2.04
C SER A 180 6.38 -5.03 -1.78
N LEU A 181 5.06 -4.98 -1.58
CA LEU A 181 4.38 -3.76 -1.17
C LEU A 181 4.92 -3.26 0.18
N THR A 182 5.36 -4.18 1.05
CA THR A 182 6.04 -3.85 2.30
C THR A 182 7.31 -3.05 2.08
N ASN A 183 8.19 -3.50 1.18
CA ASN A 183 9.41 -2.75 0.86
C ASN A 183 9.08 -1.39 0.23
N ASP A 184 8.03 -1.30 -0.61
CA ASP A 184 7.57 -0.02 -1.15
C ASP A 184 7.16 0.96 -0.05
N LEU A 185 6.27 0.53 0.84
CA LEU A 185 5.80 1.36 1.96
C LEU A 185 6.94 1.73 2.91
N ARG A 186 7.91 0.84 3.11
CA ARG A 186 9.09 1.10 3.92
C ARG A 186 9.98 2.16 3.31
N VAL A 187 10.28 2.08 2.01
CA VAL A 187 11.03 3.12 1.30
C VAL A 187 10.29 4.45 1.40
N LEU A 188 8.97 4.47 1.18
CA LEU A 188 8.16 5.68 1.30
C LEU A 188 8.20 6.26 2.72
N GLY A 189 8.04 5.43 3.75
CA GLY A 189 8.08 5.85 5.15
C GLY A 189 9.47 6.35 5.57
N LEU A 190 10.54 5.69 5.14
CA LEU A 190 11.92 6.16 5.34
C LEU A 190 12.16 7.48 4.60
N THR A 191 11.67 7.61 3.38
CA THR A 191 11.75 8.85 2.60
C THR A 191 11.06 9.99 3.36
N LEU A 192 9.80 9.79 3.78
CA LEU A 192 9.04 10.77 4.54
C LEU A 192 9.75 11.14 5.86
N ARG A 193 10.22 10.15 6.60
CA ARG A 193 10.98 10.39 7.84
C ARG A 193 12.23 11.20 7.56
N THR A 194 13.01 10.87 6.52
CA THR A 194 14.22 11.64 6.22
C THR A 194 13.87 13.09 5.87
N VAL A 195 12.77 13.36 5.17
CA VAL A 195 12.33 14.73 4.85
C VAL A 195 12.23 15.59 6.12
N PHE A 196 11.68 15.04 7.20
CA PHE A 196 11.49 15.76 8.48
C PHE A 196 12.62 15.58 9.50
N VAL A 197 13.38 14.49 9.42
CA VAL A 197 14.44 14.14 10.37
C VAL A 197 15.76 13.97 9.61
N PRO A 198 16.76 14.85 9.82
CA PRO A 198 18.00 14.83 9.04
C PRO A 198 18.93 13.64 9.35
N THR A 199 18.63 12.80 10.34
CA THR A 199 19.47 11.64 10.67
C THR A 199 19.32 10.53 9.63
N LEU A 200 20.41 10.20 8.93
CA LEU A 200 20.46 9.11 7.97
C LEU A 200 20.37 7.75 8.67
N PRO A 201 19.51 6.82 8.22
CA PRO A 201 19.43 5.48 8.79
C PRO A 201 20.70 4.66 8.48
N SER A 202 21.15 3.86 9.45
CA SER A 202 22.35 3.01 9.29
C SER A 202 22.12 1.89 8.26
N PRO A 203 23.18 1.40 7.57
CA PRO A 203 23.07 0.33 6.58
C PRO A 203 22.42 -0.95 7.11
N THR A 204 22.76 -1.34 8.35
CA THR A 204 22.18 -2.49 9.04
C THR A 204 20.68 -2.30 9.34
N ARG A 205 20.24 -1.08 9.63
CA ARG A 205 18.82 -0.75 9.80
C ARG A 205 18.08 -0.73 8.46
N ILE A 206 18.71 -0.35 7.35
CA ILE A 206 18.07 -0.37 6.03
C ILE A 206 17.96 -1.80 5.47
N LEU A 207 18.99 -2.64 5.63
CA LEU A 207 19.01 -4.00 5.06
C LEU A 207 18.46 -5.08 6.01
N GLY A 208 18.35 -4.79 7.32
CA GLY A 208 18.04 -5.76 8.37
C GLY A 208 16.75 -5.55 9.17
N MET A 209 15.84 -4.62 8.82
CA MET A 209 14.56 -4.58 9.55
C MET A 209 13.75 -5.83 9.25
N ASN A 210 13.44 -6.56 10.31
CA ASN A 210 12.43 -7.60 10.32
C ASN A 210 11.06 -6.91 10.47
N ASP A 211 10.42 -6.59 9.35
CA ASP A 211 9.20 -5.77 9.29
C ASP A 211 7.99 -6.41 9.99
N ARG A 212 8.11 -7.68 10.41
CA ARG A 212 7.10 -8.45 11.13
C ARG A 212 6.53 -7.71 12.36
N LYS A 213 7.35 -6.98 13.13
CA LYS A 213 6.87 -6.23 14.31
C LYS A 213 5.91 -5.09 13.95
N LEU A 214 6.22 -4.32 12.90
CA LEU A 214 5.37 -3.20 12.45
C LEU A 214 4.03 -3.73 11.94
N TRP A 215 4.06 -4.79 11.13
CA TRP A 215 2.85 -5.37 10.57
C TRP A 215 1.99 -6.07 11.60
N LEU A 216 2.58 -6.73 12.60
CA LEU A 216 1.84 -7.27 13.74
C LEU A 216 1.20 -6.14 14.57
N TRP A 217 1.92 -5.04 14.79
CA TRP A 217 1.35 -3.87 15.45
C TRP A 217 0.22 -3.24 14.63
N LEU A 218 0.38 -3.10 13.31
CA LEU A 218 -0.68 -2.60 12.42
C LEU A 218 -1.89 -3.53 12.41
N ASP A 219 -1.69 -4.84 12.31
CA ASP A 219 -2.77 -5.83 12.39
C ASP A 219 -3.52 -5.72 13.73
N GLN A 220 -2.80 -5.62 14.86
CA GLN A 220 -3.39 -5.42 16.19
C GLN A 220 -4.13 -4.08 16.31
N ALA A 221 -3.51 -2.98 15.90
CA ALA A 221 -4.06 -1.63 15.99
C ALA A 221 -5.30 -1.49 15.10
N MET A 222 -5.22 -1.96 13.85
CA MET A 222 -6.36 -1.94 12.94
C MET A 222 -7.45 -2.91 13.42
N SER A 223 -7.09 -4.08 13.97
CA SER A 223 -8.04 -5.02 14.56
C SER A 223 -8.73 -4.47 15.80
N ALA A 224 -8.04 -3.66 16.60
CA ALA A 224 -8.62 -2.93 17.73
C ALA A 224 -9.55 -1.79 17.24
N LEU A 225 -9.17 -1.10 16.16
CA LEU A 225 -9.97 -0.09 15.46
C LEU A 225 -11.07 -0.69 14.57
N HIS A 226 -11.54 -1.91 14.89
CA HIS A 226 -12.36 -2.73 14.01
C HIS A 226 -13.57 -1.94 13.44
N PRO A 227 -13.71 -1.83 12.11
CA PRO A 227 -14.80 -1.09 11.47
C PRO A 227 -16.18 -1.74 11.61
N ARG A 228 -16.38 -2.69 12.54
CA ARG A 228 -17.72 -3.02 13.04
C ARG A 228 -18.35 -1.85 13.78
N ASN A 229 -17.54 -0.95 14.34
CA ASN A 229 -18.05 0.21 15.04
C ASN A 229 -18.46 1.27 14.01
N ARG A 230 -19.74 1.24 13.59
CA ARG A 230 -20.31 2.17 12.58
C ARG A 230 -19.95 3.63 12.86
N ALA A 231 -19.84 4.00 14.13
CA ALA A 231 -19.44 5.34 14.57
C ALA A 231 -18.04 5.74 14.08
N ILE A 232 -17.05 4.86 14.14
CA ILE A 232 -15.68 5.16 13.70
C ILE A 232 -15.64 5.32 12.18
N ALA A 233 -16.32 4.44 11.43
CA ALA A 233 -16.41 4.54 9.98
C ALA A 233 -17.08 5.85 9.55
N MET A 234 -18.18 6.22 10.20
CA MET A 234 -18.88 7.49 9.95
C MET A 234 -18.03 8.71 10.35
N LEU A 235 -17.24 8.63 11.41
CA LEU A 235 -16.32 9.71 11.80
C LEU A 235 -15.23 9.91 10.74
N VAL A 236 -14.61 8.84 10.26
CA VAL A 236 -13.60 8.95 9.20
C VAL A 236 -14.23 9.49 7.92
N ASP A 237 -15.42 9.01 7.54
CA ASP A 237 -16.15 9.55 6.38
C ASP A 237 -16.44 11.05 6.55
N ALA A 238 -16.88 11.49 7.73
CA ALA A 238 -17.14 12.89 8.05
C ALA A 238 -15.88 13.74 7.86
N LEU A 239 -14.74 13.29 8.38
CA LEU A 239 -13.46 13.98 8.25
C LEU A 239 -13.01 14.05 6.78
N VAL A 240 -13.23 12.99 5.99
CA VAL A 240 -12.89 12.97 4.56
C VAL A 240 -13.78 13.93 3.76
N ILE A 241 -15.08 13.96 4.05
CA ILE A 241 -16.03 14.88 3.41
C ILE A 241 -15.66 16.33 3.76
N LEU A 242 -15.42 16.62 5.03
CA LEU A 242 -15.00 17.95 5.49
C LEU A 242 -13.69 18.37 4.82
N ALA A 243 -12.70 17.47 4.78
CA ALA A 243 -11.44 17.74 4.09
C ALA A 243 -11.67 18.04 2.59
N GLY A 244 -12.57 17.32 1.93
CA GLY A 244 -12.98 17.60 0.54
C GLY A 244 -13.56 19.00 0.37
N TRP A 245 -14.40 19.46 1.29
CA TRP A 245 -14.97 20.81 1.31
C TRP A 245 -13.88 21.89 1.37
N HIS A 246 -12.98 21.78 2.34
CA HIS A 246 -11.87 22.71 2.51
C HIS A 246 -10.89 22.68 1.33
N LEU A 247 -10.64 21.50 0.77
CA LEU A 247 -9.76 21.34 -0.39
C LEU A 247 -10.33 22.06 -1.63
N MET A 248 -11.66 22.11 -1.80
CA MET A 248 -12.28 22.88 -2.90
C MET A 248 -12.06 24.38 -2.76
N TYR A 249 -12.15 24.92 -1.54
CA TYR A 249 -11.79 26.31 -1.27
C TYR A 249 -10.30 26.57 -1.49
N LEU A 250 -9.45 25.63 -1.09
CA LEU A 250 -8.01 25.72 -1.34
C LEU A 250 -7.70 25.80 -2.84
N PHE A 251 -8.30 24.92 -3.65
CA PHE A 251 -8.11 24.92 -5.10
C PHE A 251 -8.68 26.17 -5.77
N ARG A 252 -9.82 26.68 -5.27
CA ARG A 252 -10.49 27.85 -5.85
C ARG A 252 -9.80 29.16 -5.50
N LEU A 253 -9.45 29.36 -4.23
CA LEU A 253 -8.98 30.63 -3.69
C LEU A 253 -7.45 30.72 -3.57
N GLY A 254 -6.76 29.57 -3.65
CA GLY A 254 -5.33 29.48 -3.37
C GLY A 254 -5.02 29.59 -1.87
N PHE A 255 -3.80 29.20 -1.49
CA PHE A 255 -3.37 29.09 -0.09
C PHE A 255 -3.53 30.38 0.73
N GLU A 256 -3.31 31.55 0.13
CA GLU A 256 -3.35 32.83 0.87
C GLU A 256 -4.77 33.27 1.21
N ARG A 257 -5.75 32.92 0.38
CA ARG A 257 -7.13 33.41 0.51
C ARG A 257 -8.11 32.34 0.96
N TRP A 258 -7.69 31.08 1.11
CA TRP A 258 -8.62 29.99 1.37
C TRP A 258 -9.33 30.06 2.72
N GLN A 259 -8.73 30.66 3.74
CA GLN A 259 -9.38 30.91 5.02
C GLN A 259 -10.09 32.28 5.05
N PRO A 260 -9.41 33.41 4.76
CA PRO A 260 -10.05 34.72 4.87
C PRO A 260 -11.07 35.01 3.75
N GLY A 261 -11.04 34.27 2.65
CA GLY A 261 -11.99 34.41 1.53
C GLY A 261 -13.25 33.54 1.64
N ARG A 262 -13.43 32.80 2.75
CA ARG A 262 -14.65 32.05 3.03
C ARG A 262 -15.68 32.95 3.71
N PRO A 263 -16.99 32.77 3.43
CA PRO A 263 -18.01 33.49 4.18
C PRO A 263 -17.98 33.07 5.65
N PRO A 264 -18.36 33.96 6.59
CA PRO A 264 -18.28 33.67 8.03
C PRO A 264 -19.18 32.50 8.46
N TYR A 265 -20.19 32.17 7.67
CA TYR A 265 -21.09 31.04 7.90
C TYR A 265 -20.65 29.74 7.20
N ASP A 266 -19.50 29.72 6.50
CA ASP A 266 -19.09 28.55 5.71
C ASP A 266 -18.84 27.30 6.56
N ASP A 267 -18.36 27.46 7.80
CA ASP A 267 -18.15 26.32 8.70
C ASP A 267 -19.49 25.66 9.07
N ALA A 268 -20.54 26.45 9.33
CA ALA A 268 -21.89 25.94 9.55
C ALA A 268 -22.47 25.25 8.30
N VAL A 269 -22.22 25.81 7.12
CA VAL A 269 -22.60 25.17 5.85
C VAL A 269 -21.90 23.83 5.68
N SER A 270 -20.58 23.79 5.88
CA SER A 270 -19.78 22.58 5.74
C SER A 270 -20.22 21.48 6.72
N ALA A 271 -20.58 21.85 7.95
CA ALA A 271 -21.16 20.92 8.94
C ALA A 271 -22.52 20.36 8.47
N GLY A 272 -23.40 21.20 7.92
CA GLY A 272 -24.67 20.76 7.34
C GLY A 272 -24.50 19.83 6.14
N VAL A 273 -23.54 20.14 5.26
CA VAL A 273 -23.16 19.30 4.11
C VAL A 273 -22.65 17.94 4.61
N VAL A 274 -21.75 17.92 5.58
CA VAL A 274 -21.23 16.67 6.17
C VAL A 274 -22.36 15.84 6.75
N LEU A 275 -23.28 16.44 7.52
CA LEU A 275 -24.43 15.74 8.08
C LEU A 275 -25.33 15.14 6.99
N CYS A 276 -25.59 15.89 5.92
CA CYS A 276 -26.35 15.42 4.77
C CYS A 276 -25.67 14.20 4.11
N TYR A 277 -24.35 14.27 3.89
CA TYR A 277 -23.61 13.15 3.31
C TYR A 277 -23.61 11.91 4.23
N LEU A 278 -23.39 12.08 5.53
CA LEU A 278 -23.44 10.97 6.48
C LEU A 278 -24.81 10.29 6.50
N LEU A 279 -25.89 11.06 6.42
CA LEU A 279 -27.25 10.54 6.31
C LEU A 279 -27.41 9.67 5.05
N PHE A 280 -27.01 10.17 3.88
CA PHE A 280 -27.12 9.42 2.63
C PHE A 280 -26.19 8.20 2.57
N LEU A 281 -24.99 8.28 3.14
CA LEU A 281 -24.11 7.12 3.30
C LEU A 281 -24.77 6.06 4.19
N ALA A 282 -25.42 6.47 5.29
CA ALA A 282 -26.15 5.56 6.17
C ALA A 282 -27.36 4.91 5.46
N ILE A 283 -28.15 5.69 4.70
CA ILE A 283 -29.31 5.21 3.94
C ILE A 283 -28.89 4.18 2.88
N THR A 284 -27.87 4.49 2.09
CA THR A 284 -27.33 3.60 1.06
C THR A 284 -26.58 2.39 1.64
N GLY A 285 -26.41 2.34 2.96
CA GLY A 285 -25.80 1.22 3.67
C GLY A 285 -24.30 1.13 3.49
N VAL A 286 -23.60 2.22 3.12
CA VAL A 286 -22.14 2.25 3.00
C VAL A 286 -21.45 1.90 4.34
N PRO A 287 -21.90 2.41 5.52
CA PRO A 287 -21.32 2.02 6.81
C PRO A 287 -21.65 0.58 7.26
N ARG A 288 -22.52 -0.14 6.54
CA ARG A 288 -22.91 -1.52 6.91
C ARG A 288 -21.94 -2.58 6.38
N GLY A 289 -21.19 -2.26 5.32
CA GLY A 289 -20.16 -3.15 4.76
C GLY A 289 -18.83 -2.99 5.50
N PRO A 290 -18.13 -4.08 5.86
CA PRO A 290 -16.77 -3.94 6.36
C PRO A 290 -15.90 -3.41 5.21
N TRP A 291 -15.10 -2.38 5.47
CA TRP A 291 -14.21 -1.73 4.48
C TRP A 291 -13.25 -2.71 3.78
N ARG A 292 -13.08 -3.91 4.37
CA ARG A 292 -12.36 -5.06 3.82
C ARG A 292 -12.86 -5.52 2.44
N PHE A 293 -14.14 -5.34 2.11
CA PHE A 293 -14.72 -5.81 0.85
C PHE A 293 -14.98 -4.69 -0.16
N PHE A 294 -14.28 -3.54 -0.05
CA PHE A 294 -14.46 -2.43 -0.99
C PHE A 294 -14.36 -2.92 -2.43
N GLY A 295 -15.51 -3.02 -3.08
CA GLY A 295 -15.68 -3.55 -4.42
C GLY A 295 -16.49 -2.61 -5.30
N PHE A 296 -16.86 -3.09 -6.49
CA PHE A 296 -17.62 -2.28 -7.43
C PHE A 296 -18.99 -1.85 -6.88
N ASP A 297 -19.63 -2.69 -6.06
CA ASP A 297 -20.92 -2.35 -5.45
C ASP A 297 -20.82 -1.31 -4.34
N ASP A 298 -19.72 -1.30 -3.57
CA ASP A 298 -19.48 -0.23 -2.59
C ASP A 298 -19.21 1.11 -3.29
N PHE A 299 -18.44 1.09 -4.39
CA PHE A 299 -18.22 2.26 -5.21
C PHE A 299 -19.55 2.85 -5.73
N LYS A 300 -20.47 2.01 -6.24
CA LYS A 300 -21.80 2.47 -6.68
C LYS A 300 -22.59 3.12 -5.53
N ARG A 301 -22.56 2.51 -4.34
CA ARG A 301 -23.28 3.04 -3.16
C ARG A 301 -22.71 4.40 -2.72
N ILE A 302 -21.38 4.54 -2.69
CA ILE A 302 -20.72 5.82 -2.41
C ILE A 302 -21.06 6.85 -3.47
N ALA A 303 -20.96 6.49 -4.76
CA ALA A 303 -21.28 7.38 -5.87
C ALA A 303 -22.72 7.89 -5.77
N LEU A 304 -23.68 7.00 -5.55
CA LEU A 304 -25.09 7.36 -5.38
C LEU A 304 -25.28 8.27 -4.16
N ALA A 305 -24.71 7.92 -3.01
CA ALA A 305 -24.81 8.71 -1.79
C ALA A 305 -24.25 10.14 -1.96
N CYS A 306 -23.04 10.26 -2.50
CA CYS A 306 -22.38 11.55 -2.70
C CYS A 306 -23.11 12.41 -3.73
N LEU A 307 -23.57 11.85 -4.86
CA LEU A 307 -24.31 12.62 -5.87
C LEU A 307 -25.65 13.13 -5.33
N LEU A 308 -26.41 12.28 -4.60
CA LEU A 308 -27.68 12.69 -4.00
C LEU A 308 -27.47 13.73 -2.90
N ALA A 309 -26.56 13.46 -1.94
CA ALA A 309 -26.27 14.39 -0.85
C ALA A 309 -25.69 15.72 -1.35
N GLY A 310 -24.81 15.67 -2.35
CA GLY A 310 -24.25 16.85 -3.00
C GLY A 310 -25.31 17.69 -3.69
N THR A 311 -26.21 17.06 -4.43
CA THR A 311 -27.33 17.74 -5.11
C THR A 311 -28.26 18.40 -4.08
N ILE A 312 -28.68 17.67 -3.05
CA ILE A 312 -29.56 18.19 -2.01
C ILE A 312 -28.90 19.34 -1.24
N SER A 313 -27.63 19.18 -0.88
CA SER A 313 -26.87 20.23 -0.21
C SER A 313 -26.73 21.48 -1.09
N ALA A 314 -26.47 21.30 -2.38
CA ALA A 314 -26.39 22.42 -3.34
C ALA A 314 -27.74 23.15 -3.45
N VAL A 315 -28.84 22.42 -3.59
CA VAL A 315 -30.20 23.00 -3.62
C VAL A 315 -30.49 23.74 -2.32
N ALA A 316 -30.19 23.16 -1.15
CA ALA A 316 -30.43 23.78 0.14
C ALA A 316 -29.65 25.10 0.30
N VAL A 317 -28.36 25.11 -0.06
CA VAL A 317 -27.51 26.32 -0.01
C VAL A 317 -28.03 27.40 -0.96
N LEU A 318 -28.45 27.02 -2.17
CA LEU A 318 -29.02 27.96 -3.16
C LEU A 318 -30.38 28.50 -2.72
N MET A 319 -31.26 27.66 -2.18
CA MET A 319 -32.57 28.07 -1.66
C MET A 319 -32.44 28.98 -0.43
N ALA A 320 -31.46 28.72 0.44
CA ALA A 320 -31.14 29.55 1.60
C ALA A 320 -30.43 30.88 1.22
N GLN A 321 -30.23 31.16 -0.08
CA GLN A 321 -29.57 32.38 -0.58
C GLN A 321 -28.18 32.63 0.03
N LEU A 322 -27.45 31.56 0.33
CA LEU A 322 -26.11 31.62 0.91
C LEU A 322 -25.06 31.89 -0.19
N VAL A 323 -25.16 33.08 -0.79
CA VAL A 323 -24.42 33.51 -2.00
C VAL A 323 -22.89 33.53 -1.84
N GLY A 324 -22.38 33.54 -0.61
CA GLY A 324 -20.94 33.49 -0.33
C GLY A 324 -20.32 32.13 -0.66
N VAL A 325 -21.11 31.07 -0.69
CA VAL A 325 -20.65 29.73 -1.07
C VAL A 325 -20.58 29.63 -2.59
N ALA A 326 -19.40 29.31 -3.11
CA ALA A 326 -19.19 29.28 -4.55
C ALA A 326 -19.90 28.09 -5.21
N ARG A 327 -20.61 28.35 -6.32
CA ARG A 327 -21.29 27.31 -7.11
C ARG A 327 -20.35 26.19 -7.56
N ALA A 328 -19.10 26.52 -7.88
CA ALA A 328 -18.09 25.52 -8.24
C ALA A 328 -17.76 24.57 -7.08
N VAL A 329 -17.75 25.06 -5.83
CA VAL A 329 -17.56 24.21 -4.64
C VAL A 329 -18.72 23.23 -4.54
N LEU A 330 -19.97 23.72 -4.64
CA LEU A 330 -21.17 22.89 -4.60
C LEU A 330 -21.20 21.83 -5.72
N LEU A 331 -20.79 22.20 -6.93
CA LEU A 331 -20.80 21.33 -8.11
C LEU A 331 -19.71 20.24 -8.03
N LEU A 332 -18.49 20.59 -7.63
CA LEU A 332 -17.33 19.69 -7.68
C LEU A 332 -17.18 18.82 -6.42
N HIS A 333 -17.67 19.30 -5.28
CA HIS A 333 -17.59 18.59 -4.01
C HIS A 333 -18.04 17.11 -4.07
N PRO A 334 -19.22 16.74 -4.63
CA PRO A 334 -19.64 15.34 -4.68
C PRO A 334 -18.64 14.45 -5.43
N PHE A 335 -18.03 14.94 -6.52
CA PHE A 335 -17.05 14.17 -7.29
C PHE A 335 -15.75 13.96 -6.51
N PHE A 336 -15.30 14.99 -5.79
CA PHE A 336 -14.14 14.88 -4.91
C PHE A 336 -14.39 13.91 -3.74
N CYS A 337 -15.58 13.96 -3.14
CA CYS A 337 -15.94 13.01 -2.08
C CYS A 337 -15.94 11.56 -2.60
N ILE A 338 -16.47 11.29 -3.80
CA ILE A 338 -16.42 9.94 -4.41
C ILE A 338 -14.99 9.44 -4.53
N LEU A 339 -14.10 10.28 -5.07
CA LEU A 339 -12.69 9.95 -5.22
C LEU A 339 -12.02 9.70 -3.86
N MET A 340 -12.13 10.65 -2.92
CA MET A 340 -11.45 10.58 -1.63
C MET A 340 -11.96 9.44 -0.75
N LEU A 341 -13.28 9.24 -0.65
CA LEU A 341 -13.88 8.14 0.12
C LEU A 341 -13.51 6.78 -0.43
N SER A 342 -13.41 6.65 -1.76
CA SER A 342 -12.96 5.42 -2.44
C SER A 342 -11.47 5.17 -2.20
N LEU A 343 -10.62 6.21 -2.30
CA LEU A 343 -9.18 6.12 -2.07
C LEU A 343 -8.88 5.71 -0.62
N VAL A 344 -9.53 6.31 0.37
CA VAL A 344 -9.33 5.99 1.79
C VAL A 344 -9.71 4.54 2.08
N ARG A 345 -10.83 4.05 1.55
CA ARG A 345 -11.26 2.65 1.72
C ARG A 345 -10.33 1.68 1.02
N MET A 346 -9.89 2.00 -0.21
CA MET A 346 -8.93 1.19 -0.95
C MET A 346 -7.59 1.12 -0.21
N ALA A 347 -7.08 2.25 0.27
CA ALA A 347 -5.84 2.31 1.05
C ALA A 347 -5.95 1.51 2.35
N TYR A 348 -7.05 1.68 3.09
CA TYR A 348 -7.31 0.90 4.31
C TYR A 348 -7.34 -0.60 4.01
N ARG A 349 -8.08 -1.01 2.97
CA ARG A 349 -8.17 -2.41 2.53
C ARG A 349 -6.79 -2.97 2.18
N MET A 350 -5.99 -2.25 1.40
CA MET A 350 -4.65 -2.68 1.01
C MET A 350 -3.72 -2.84 2.22
N VAL A 351 -3.71 -1.87 3.13
CA VAL A 351 -2.88 -1.92 4.34
C VAL A 351 -3.34 -3.06 5.25
N TRP A 352 -4.64 -3.27 5.38
CA TRP A 352 -5.22 -4.39 6.14
C TRP A 352 -4.83 -5.75 5.56
N GLU A 353 -5.03 -5.94 4.25
CA GLU A 353 -4.69 -7.18 3.55
C GLU A 353 -3.18 -7.48 3.68
N GLN A 354 -2.34 -6.47 3.55
CA GLN A 354 -0.89 -6.61 3.72
C GLN A 354 -0.51 -6.91 5.18
N ALA A 355 -1.08 -6.20 6.16
CA ALA A 355 -0.81 -6.43 7.58
C ALA A 355 -1.17 -7.85 7.99
N ARG A 356 -2.35 -8.34 7.58
CA ARG A 356 -2.73 -9.75 7.78
C ARG A 356 -1.85 -10.72 7.01
N SER A 357 -1.46 -10.42 5.78
CA SER A 357 -0.57 -11.32 5.02
C SER A 357 0.78 -11.50 5.69
N VAL A 358 1.25 -10.49 6.43
CA VAL A 358 2.52 -10.54 7.18
C VAL A 358 2.34 -11.11 8.58
N ALA A 359 1.24 -10.78 9.27
CA ALA A 359 0.88 -11.35 10.57
C ALA A 359 0.57 -12.85 10.49
N GLY A 360 0.04 -13.31 9.35
CA GLY A 360 -0.18 -14.72 9.03
C GLY A 360 1.09 -15.56 8.89
N GLY A 361 2.28 -14.93 8.95
CA GLY A 361 3.55 -15.61 8.70
C GLY A 361 3.71 -15.94 7.22
N VAL A 362 4.96 -16.16 6.81
CA VAL A 362 5.29 -16.70 5.49
C VAL A 362 4.59 -18.05 5.34
N GLU A 363 3.42 -18.07 4.71
CA GLU A 363 2.73 -19.19 4.03
C GLU A 363 1.29 -18.74 3.72
N GLY A 364 1.18 -17.85 2.74
CA GLY A 364 -0.08 -17.58 2.06
C GLY A 364 -0.49 -18.75 1.16
N GLU A 365 -0.65 -19.94 1.72
CA GLU A 365 -1.53 -20.94 1.12
C GLU A 365 -2.82 -21.00 1.94
N PRO A 366 -4.00 -20.98 1.29
CA PRO A 366 -5.25 -21.31 1.97
C PRO A 366 -5.06 -22.67 2.65
N ARG A 367 -5.22 -22.74 3.97
CA ARG A 367 -5.03 -23.98 4.74
C ARG A 367 -6.17 -24.92 4.43
N ARG A 368 -5.98 -25.66 3.35
CA ARG A 368 -6.90 -26.65 2.82
C ARG A 368 -6.65 -27.96 3.54
N ALA A 369 -7.60 -28.38 4.36
CA ALA A 369 -7.44 -29.52 5.23
C ALA A 369 -8.36 -30.68 4.81
N ILE A 370 -7.86 -31.90 4.94
CA ILE A 370 -8.66 -33.12 4.97
C ILE A 370 -8.79 -33.55 6.43
N VAL A 371 -10.00 -33.90 6.86
CA VAL A 371 -10.24 -34.30 8.25
C VAL A 371 -10.49 -35.82 8.31
N LEU A 372 -9.72 -36.52 9.14
CA LEU A 372 -9.84 -37.94 9.40
C LEU A 372 -10.72 -38.15 10.65
N GLY A 373 -11.83 -38.84 10.47
CA GLY A 373 -12.93 -38.96 11.41
C GLY A 373 -14.05 -37.95 11.11
N ALA A 374 -15.27 -38.45 11.03
CA ALA A 374 -16.50 -37.70 10.73
C ALA A 374 -17.47 -37.70 11.94
N GLY A 375 -16.94 -37.82 13.17
CA GLY A 375 -17.72 -37.81 14.41
C GLY A 375 -18.04 -36.41 14.96
N GLU A 376 -18.58 -36.35 16.18
CA GLU A 376 -18.89 -35.09 16.88
C GLU A 376 -17.68 -34.14 17.02
N ALA A 377 -16.48 -34.70 17.17
CA ALA A 377 -15.24 -33.92 17.20
C ALA A 377 -15.01 -33.17 15.88
N ALA A 378 -15.25 -33.84 14.74
CA ALA A 378 -15.16 -33.22 13.42
C ALA A 378 -16.28 -32.19 13.21
N ARG A 379 -17.50 -32.44 13.67
CA ARG A 379 -18.61 -31.46 13.62
C ARG A 379 -18.29 -30.19 14.40
N ARG A 380 -17.74 -30.32 15.62
CA ARG A 380 -17.29 -29.17 16.44
C ARG A 380 -16.09 -28.46 15.80
N LEU A 381 -15.13 -29.22 15.29
CA LEU A 381 -13.97 -28.70 14.57
C LEU A 381 -14.40 -27.89 13.35
N LEU A 382 -15.29 -28.42 12.51
CA LEU A 382 -15.85 -27.70 11.36
C LEU A 382 -16.52 -26.41 11.81
N GLY A 383 -17.35 -26.45 12.85
CA GLY A 383 -17.98 -25.26 13.42
C GLY A 383 -16.98 -24.22 13.96
N ALA A 384 -15.82 -24.63 14.45
CA ALA A 384 -14.78 -23.72 14.95
C ALA A 384 -13.88 -23.18 13.84
N ILE A 385 -13.53 -24.02 12.88
CA ILE A 385 -12.59 -23.74 11.79
C ILE A 385 -13.25 -22.89 10.70
N HIS A 386 -14.51 -23.13 10.34
CA HIS A 386 -15.23 -22.29 9.37
C HIS A 386 -15.41 -20.84 9.87
N ARG A 387 -15.31 -20.61 11.19
CA ARG A 387 -15.42 -19.28 11.82
C ARG A 387 -14.08 -18.54 11.92
N ARG A 388 -12.94 -19.20 11.69
CA ARG A 388 -11.62 -18.56 11.68
C ARG A 388 -11.17 -18.31 10.24
N ASP A 389 -10.93 -17.04 9.88
CA ASP A 389 -10.42 -16.62 8.56
C ASP A 389 -9.12 -17.41 8.23
N GLY A 390 -9.13 -18.29 7.21
CA GLY A 390 -7.91 -18.90 6.64
C GLY A 390 -7.89 -20.42 6.44
N TRP A 391 -8.91 -21.16 6.90
CA TRP A 391 -9.02 -22.61 6.71
C TRP A 391 -10.17 -23.00 5.78
N THR A 392 -9.97 -24.02 4.96
CA THR A 392 -11.02 -24.63 4.13
C THR A 392 -10.92 -26.13 4.27
N VAL A 393 -12.01 -26.81 4.63
CA VAL A 393 -12.02 -28.27 4.71
C VAL A 393 -12.51 -28.83 3.39
N LEU A 394 -11.69 -29.65 2.73
CA LEU A 394 -11.96 -30.19 1.40
C LEU A 394 -12.84 -31.43 1.45
N ALA A 395 -12.55 -32.35 2.37
CA ALA A 395 -13.22 -33.63 2.51
C ALA A 395 -13.13 -34.17 3.94
N LEU A 396 -14.06 -35.05 4.28
CA LEU A 396 -14.01 -35.90 5.47
C LEU A 396 -13.74 -37.35 5.05
N LEU A 397 -12.96 -38.09 5.85
CA LEU A 397 -12.73 -39.52 5.68
C LEU A 397 -13.09 -40.24 6.98
N ASP A 398 -13.87 -41.32 6.91
CA ASP A 398 -14.31 -42.08 8.08
C ASP A 398 -14.49 -43.56 7.69
N ASP A 399 -14.07 -44.49 8.55
CA ASP A 399 -14.15 -45.93 8.25
C ASP A 399 -15.60 -46.48 8.36
N ASP A 400 -16.53 -45.70 8.93
CA ASP A 400 -17.93 -46.06 9.04
C ASP A 400 -18.65 -45.96 7.69
N ALA A 401 -19.02 -47.12 7.13
CA ALA A 401 -19.74 -47.22 5.86
C ALA A 401 -21.08 -46.47 5.86
N ALA A 402 -21.75 -46.31 7.01
CA ALA A 402 -23.01 -45.60 7.11
C ALA A 402 -22.86 -44.08 6.93
N LYS A 403 -21.65 -43.54 7.09
CA LYS A 403 -21.37 -42.11 6.94
C LYS A 403 -20.93 -41.71 5.53
N GLN A 404 -20.63 -42.68 4.67
CA GLN A 404 -20.15 -42.42 3.32
C GLN A 404 -21.18 -41.61 2.52
N GLY A 405 -20.73 -40.54 1.85
CA GLY A 405 -21.58 -39.64 1.08
C GLY A 405 -22.42 -38.65 1.90
N LEU A 406 -22.44 -38.74 3.24
CA LEU A 406 -23.13 -37.76 4.08
C LEU A 406 -22.39 -36.42 4.10
N ARG A 407 -23.13 -35.33 4.26
CA ARG A 407 -22.58 -34.00 4.49
C ARG A 407 -22.64 -33.63 5.96
N ILE A 408 -21.48 -33.38 6.56
CA ILE A 408 -21.35 -32.92 7.95
C ILE A 408 -20.78 -31.51 7.91
N GLY A 409 -21.50 -30.55 8.49
CA GLY A 409 -21.06 -29.14 8.50
C GLY A 409 -20.81 -28.55 7.11
N GLY A 410 -21.49 -29.05 6.07
CA GLY A 410 -21.34 -28.61 4.67
C GLY A 410 -20.26 -29.34 3.88
N VAL A 411 -19.49 -30.26 4.48
CA VAL A 411 -18.41 -31.04 3.84
C VAL A 411 -18.83 -32.50 3.69
N THR A 412 -18.56 -33.12 2.54
CA THR A 412 -18.93 -34.51 2.26
C THR A 412 -17.90 -35.51 2.80
N VAL A 413 -18.36 -36.66 3.28
CA VAL A 413 -17.52 -37.84 3.55
C VAL A 413 -17.25 -38.57 2.24
N GLN A 414 -15.99 -38.59 1.79
CA GLN A 414 -15.61 -39.01 0.43
C GLN A 414 -14.89 -40.38 0.37
N GLY A 415 -14.65 -41.03 1.50
CA GLY A 415 -13.97 -42.31 1.55
C GLY A 415 -13.63 -42.74 2.98
N THR A 416 -12.85 -43.82 3.08
CA THR A 416 -12.30 -44.37 4.31
C THR A 416 -11.02 -43.66 4.71
N ILE A 417 -10.55 -43.86 5.95
CA ILE A 417 -9.31 -43.24 6.41
C ILE A 417 -8.09 -43.76 5.62
N ALA A 418 -8.15 -45.02 5.14
CA ALA A 418 -7.12 -45.60 4.29
C ALA A 418 -6.95 -44.84 2.96
N ASP A 419 -8.01 -44.19 2.47
CA ASP A 419 -8.01 -43.47 1.19
C ASP A 419 -7.25 -42.14 1.26
N VAL A 420 -6.78 -41.71 2.44
CA VAL A 420 -6.02 -40.46 2.62
C VAL A 420 -4.75 -40.39 1.77
N VAL A 421 -4.20 -41.53 1.36
CA VAL A 421 -3.00 -41.59 0.52
C VAL A 421 -3.29 -41.43 -0.98
N LEU A 422 -4.57 -41.40 -1.38
CA LEU A 422 -4.95 -41.34 -2.79
C LEU A 422 -4.69 -39.92 -3.37
N PRO A 423 -3.96 -39.81 -4.50
CA PRO A 423 -3.57 -38.51 -5.06
C PRO A 423 -4.72 -37.55 -5.39
N HIS A 424 -5.90 -38.08 -5.75
CA HIS A 424 -7.06 -37.26 -6.10
C HIS A 424 -7.75 -36.65 -4.87
N LEU A 425 -7.68 -37.31 -3.71
CA LEU A 425 -8.19 -36.76 -2.44
C LEU A 425 -7.21 -35.72 -1.87
N LEU A 426 -5.91 -35.93 -2.07
CA LEU A 426 -4.84 -35.02 -1.66
C LEU A 426 -4.71 -33.79 -2.57
N ALA A 427 -5.38 -33.77 -3.73
CA ALA A 427 -5.26 -32.72 -4.72
C ALA A 427 -5.67 -31.34 -4.14
N GLY A 428 -4.67 -30.49 -3.91
CA GLY A 428 -4.86 -29.16 -3.32
C GLY A 428 -5.03 -29.17 -1.80
N ALA A 429 -4.84 -30.29 -1.11
CA ALA A 429 -4.72 -30.32 0.34
C ALA A 429 -3.33 -29.87 0.78
N THR A 430 -3.27 -29.21 1.93
CA THR A 430 -2.04 -28.67 2.55
C THR A 430 -1.83 -29.24 3.96
N HIS A 431 -2.93 -29.64 4.60
CA HIS A 431 -2.96 -30.12 5.98
C HIS A 431 -3.84 -31.36 6.09
N ILE A 432 -3.54 -32.22 7.07
CA ILE A 432 -4.40 -33.32 7.50
C ILE A 432 -4.72 -33.12 8.98
N ILE A 433 -6.00 -33.24 9.35
CA ILE A 433 -6.45 -33.13 10.74
C ILE A 433 -7.02 -34.47 11.21
N VAL A 434 -6.40 -35.08 12.21
CA VAL A 434 -6.91 -36.29 12.86
C VAL A 434 -7.91 -35.90 13.95
N ALA A 435 -9.20 -36.05 13.66
CA ALA A 435 -10.32 -35.70 14.53
C ALA A 435 -10.98 -36.93 15.15
N MET A 436 -10.17 -37.82 15.75
CA MET A 436 -10.62 -39.09 16.34
C MET A 436 -10.29 -39.19 17.85
N PRO A 437 -10.86 -38.33 18.72
CA PRO A 437 -10.51 -38.32 20.14
C PRO A 437 -11.04 -39.53 20.92
N GLY A 438 -11.95 -40.32 20.33
CA GLY A 438 -12.50 -41.55 20.93
C GLY A 438 -11.90 -42.84 20.37
N ALA A 439 -10.92 -42.78 19.46
CA ALA A 439 -10.20 -43.96 18.99
C ALA A 439 -9.19 -44.44 20.04
N SER A 440 -8.83 -45.74 20.01
CA SER A 440 -7.74 -46.26 20.84
C SER A 440 -6.41 -45.56 20.51
N ALA A 441 -5.51 -45.49 21.48
CA ALA A 441 -4.19 -44.86 21.30
C ALA A 441 -3.43 -45.48 20.12
N GLU A 442 -3.44 -46.81 20.03
CA GLU A 442 -2.82 -47.58 18.94
C GLU A 442 -3.43 -47.24 17.58
N ARG A 443 -4.77 -47.21 17.46
CA ARG A 443 -5.45 -46.87 16.20
C ARG A 443 -5.16 -45.42 15.79
N ARG A 444 -5.08 -44.50 16.75
CA ARG A 444 -4.77 -43.10 16.49
C ARG A 444 -3.34 -42.90 16.01
N GLU A 445 -2.39 -43.60 16.61
CA GLU A 445 -0.98 -43.59 16.19
C GLU A 445 -0.82 -44.15 14.78
N GLN A 446 -1.48 -45.27 14.46
CA GLN A 446 -1.54 -45.82 13.11
C GLN A 446 -2.07 -44.80 12.08
N VAL A 447 -3.13 -44.07 12.42
CA VAL A 447 -3.73 -43.07 11.52
C VAL A 447 -2.86 -41.81 11.39
N ILE A 448 -2.16 -41.39 12.44
CA ILE A 448 -1.20 -40.29 12.38
C ILE A 448 -0.01 -40.68 11.48
N GLU A 449 0.47 -41.91 11.60
CA GLU A 449 1.58 -42.40 10.79
C GLU A 449 1.18 -42.52 9.31
N LEU A 450 -0.02 -43.05 9.05
CA LEU A 450 -0.61 -43.06 7.70
C LEU A 450 -0.73 -41.64 7.13
N ALA A 451 -1.16 -40.66 7.94
CA ALA A 451 -1.24 -39.27 7.52
C ALA A 451 0.14 -38.66 7.23
N ARG A 452 1.18 -39.03 7.99
CA ARG A 452 2.56 -38.54 7.77
C ARG A 452 3.15 -39.02 6.44
N GLN A 453 2.77 -40.22 5.99
CA GLN A 453 3.21 -40.76 4.69
C GLN A 453 2.81 -39.89 3.50
N THR A 454 1.80 -39.02 3.65
CA THR A 454 1.36 -38.09 2.60
C THR A 454 2.30 -36.91 2.37
N GLY A 455 3.24 -36.64 3.30
CA GLY A 455 4.12 -35.48 3.25
C GLY A 455 3.44 -34.15 3.59
N LEU A 456 2.15 -34.15 3.96
CA LEU A 456 1.40 -32.96 4.38
C LEU A 456 1.56 -32.67 5.87
N THR A 457 1.26 -31.43 6.29
CA THR A 457 1.30 -31.05 7.70
C THR A 457 0.16 -31.73 8.48
N VAL A 458 0.52 -32.65 9.39
CA VAL A 458 -0.45 -33.40 10.20
C VAL A 458 -0.69 -32.71 11.54
N MET A 459 -1.96 -32.51 11.89
CA MET A 459 -2.40 -32.04 13.22
C MET A 459 -3.38 -33.04 13.81
N SER A 460 -3.48 -33.10 15.14
CA SER A 460 -4.44 -33.97 15.81
C SER A 460 -5.25 -33.21 16.85
N VAL A 461 -6.54 -33.55 16.96
CA VAL A 461 -7.41 -33.05 18.03
C VAL A 461 -7.06 -33.82 19.31
N PRO A 462 -6.85 -33.17 20.47
CA PRO A 462 -6.46 -33.84 21.71
C PRO A 462 -7.34 -35.05 22.06
N SER A 463 -6.75 -36.08 22.68
CA SER A 463 -7.49 -37.28 23.08
C SER A 463 -8.52 -36.97 24.18
N ARG A 464 -9.53 -37.84 24.38
CA ARG A 464 -10.50 -37.66 25.48
C ARG A 464 -9.84 -37.62 26.87
N LEU A 465 -8.74 -38.34 27.06
CA LEU A 465 -7.96 -38.33 28.29
C LEU A 465 -7.24 -36.98 28.48
N GLU A 466 -6.60 -36.46 27.43
CA GLU A 466 -5.94 -35.13 27.45
C GLU A 466 -6.92 -33.97 27.65
N LEU A 467 -8.17 -34.10 27.19
CA LEU A 467 -9.21 -33.10 27.40
C LEU A 467 -9.74 -33.08 28.85
N HIS A 468 -9.60 -34.19 29.58
CA HIS A 468 -9.95 -34.28 31.00
C HIS A 468 -8.82 -33.77 31.91
N ASP A 469 -7.56 -33.91 31.48
CA ASP A 469 -6.37 -33.45 32.24
C ASP A 469 -5.96 -32.00 31.93
N ALA A 470 -6.59 -31.34 30.95
CA ALA A 470 -6.37 -29.92 30.70
C ALA A 470 -7.03 -29.08 31.81
N PRO A 471 -6.29 -28.22 32.54
CA PRO A 471 -6.90 -27.36 33.55
C PRO A 471 -7.95 -26.47 32.89
N GLN A 472 -9.17 -26.48 33.45
CA GLN A 472 -10.24 -25.56 33.08
C GLN A 472 -9.83 -24.12 33.44
N ALA A 473 -9.02 -23.50 32.58
CA ALA A 473 -8.71 -22.09 32.64
C ALA A 473 -9.39 -21.39 31.48
N LEU A 474 -10.66 -21.04 31.68
CA LEU A 474 -11.30 -19.90 31.04
C LEU A 474 -11.60 -18.88 32.14
N PRO A 475 -10.89 -17.75 32.23
CA PRO A 475 -11.53 -16.54 32.70
C PRO A 475 -12.37 -15.96 31.56
N THR A 476 -13.60 -15.60 31.94
CA THR A 476 -14.65 -14.87 31.21
C THR A 476 -14.18 -13.62 30.50
#